data_AF-N1UG43-F1
#
_entry.id   AF-N1UG43-F1
#
_cell.length_a   1.000
_cell.length_b   1.000
_cell.length_c   1.000
_cell.angle_alpha   90.00
_cell.angle_beta   90.00
_cell.angle_gamma   90.00
#
_symmetry.space_group_name_H-M   'P 1'
#
loop_
_entity.id
_entity.type
_entity.pdbx_description
1 polymer ?
#
loop_
_entity_poly.entity_id
_entity_poly.type
_entity_poly.pdbx_seq_one_letter_code
_entity_poly.pdbx_strand_id
1 'polypeptide(L)' 'MRFKTNNPFISADLAVSSVKSGQRVFVHSVAAAPTLLIQALTSRANELTNVEMIHLHTEGKAPYAEPGMEGKFLRILYL' A
#
# COMPACT_ATOMS: atom_id res chain seq x y z
N MET A 1 -3.03 29.36 14.03
CA MET A 1 -2.82 27.93 14.31
C MET A 1 -1.67 27.46 13.42
N ARG A 2 -0.46 27.27 13.96
CA ARG A 2 0.72 26.82 13.21
C ARG A 2 0.95 25.35 13.53
N PHE A 3 0.76 24.46 12.55
CA PHE A 3 1.21 23.08 12.67
C PHE A 3 2.74 23.09 12.65
N LYS A 4 3.38 22.81 13.79
CA LYS A 4 4.82 22.51 13.84
C LYS A 4 5.03 21.15 13.17
N THR A 5 5.35 21.14 11.87
CA THR A 5 5.75 19.92 11.16
C THR A 5 7.19 19.59 11.54
N ASN A 6 7.40 18.99 12.71
CA ASN A 6 8.66 18.32 13.03
C ASN A 6 8.67 16.95 12.33
N ASN A 7 8.75 16.90 11.00
CA ASN A 7 9.27 15.72 10.29
C ASN A 7 9.57 16.02 8.81
N PRO A 8 10.66 15.46 8.24
CA PRO A 8 11.07 15.71 6.88
C PRO A 8 10.18 14.90 5.94
N PHE A 9 9.88 15.48 4.79
CA PHE A 9 9.36 14.70 3.68
C PHE A 9 10.33 13.55 3.39
N ILE A 10 9.81 12.33 3.31
CA ILE A 10 10.57 11.12 2.99
C ILE A 10 10.08 10.55 1.66
N SER A 11 10.90 9.71 1.02
CA SER A 11 10.50 9.00 -0.18
C SER A 11 9.40 7.97 0.10
N ALA A 12 8.65 7.62 -0.94
CA ALA A 12 7.63 6.59 -0.88
C ALA A 12 8.21 5.23 -0.45
N ASP A 13 9.38 4.86 -0.99
CA ASP A 13 10.07 3.61 -0.66
C ASP A 13 10.43 3.54 0.84
N LEU A 14 10.92 4.64 1.40
CA LEU A 14 11.24 4.71 2.82
C LEU A 14 9.97 4.63 3.68
N ALA A 15 8.89 5.29 3.27
CA ALA A 15 7.62 5.24 3.98
C ALA A 15 7.05 3.80 4.05
N VAL A 16 7.05 3.08 2.92
CA VAL A 16 6.52 1.71 2.87
C VAL A 16 7.46 0.68 3.46
N SER A 17 8.74 0.99 3.67
CA SER A 17 9.76 0.05 4.18
C SER A 17 9.39 -0.63 5.51
N SER A 18 8.53 0.01 6.32
CA SER A 18 8.02 -0.51 7.58
C SER A 18 7.05 -1.70 7.43
N VAL A 19 6.46 -1.90 6.24
CA VAL A 19 5.55 -3.01 5.95
C VAL A 19 6.32 -4.33 5.87
N LYS A 20 5.78 -5.35 6.54
CA LYS A 20 6.35 -6.71 6.66
C LYS A 20 5.35 -7.77 6.21
N SER A 21 5.84 -8.96 5.86
CA SER A 21 5.01 -10.12 5.53
C SER A 21 3.99 -10.45 6.63
N GLY A 22 2.81 -10.89 6.23
CA GLY A 22 1.71 -11.24 7.14
C GLY A 22 0.96 -10.04 7.74
N GLN A 23 1.35 -8.80 7.43
CA GLN A 23 0.65 -7.61 7.91
C GLN A 23 -0.59 -7.29 7.08
N ARG A 24 -1.50 -6.54 7.70
CA ARG A 24 -2.69 -5.98 7.06
C ARG A 24 -2.47 -4.49 6.83
N VAL A 25 -2.65 -4.04 5.59
CA VAL A 25 -2.46 -2.65 5.16
C VAL A 25 -3.80 -2.10 4.70
N PHE A 26 -4.31 -1.10 5.41
CA PHE A 26 -5.49 -0.37 4.98
C PHE A 26 -5.09 0.71 3.95
N VAL A 27 -5.78 0.72 2.82
CA VAL A 27 -5.55 1.67 1.72
C VAL A 27 -6.75 2.60 1.61
N HIS A 28 -6.50 3.91 1.64
CA HIS A 28 -7.56 4.90 1.37
C HIS A 28 -8.24 4.61 0.03
N SER A 29 -9.55 4.83 -0.01
CA SER A 29 -10.43 4.40 -1.10
C SER A 29 -10.80 5.56 -2.03
N VAL A 30 -11.39 5.20 -3.17
CA VAL A 30 -11.88 6.11 -4.23
C VAL A 30 -10.73 7.04 -4.69
N ALA A 31 -10.98 8.33 -4.85
CA ALA A 31 -10.03 9.32 -5.33
C ALA A 31 -8.86 9.59 -4.35
N ALA A 32 -8.96 9.14 -3.09
CA ALA A 32 -7.91 9.29 -2.09
C ALA A 32 -6.91 8.12 -2.09
N ALA A 33 -7.05 7.17 -3.03
CA ALA A 33 -6.12 6.06 -3.17
C ALA A 33 -4.67 6.56 -3.37
N PRO A 34 -3.74 6.22 -2.47
CA PRO A 34 -2.38 6.75 -2.47
C PRO A 34 -1.54 6.04 -3.53
N THR A 35 -1.76 6.37 -4.80
CA THR A 35 -1.17 5.69 -5.96
C THR A 35 0.35 5.55 -5.88
N LEU A 36 1.04 6.60 -5.42
CA LEU A 36 2.50 6.58 -5.24
C LEU A 36 2.97 5.54 -4.21
N LEU A 37 2.27 5.43 -3.07
CA LEU A 37 2.60 4.44 -2.03
C LEU A 37 2.21 3.02 -2.45
N ILE A 38 1.10 2.87 -3.18
CA ILE A 38 0.66 1.60 -3.75
C ILE A 38 1.73 1.04 -4.70
N GLN A 39 2.27 1.90 -5.58
CA GLN A 39 3.35 1.52 -6.50
C GLN A 39 4.62 1.14 -5.73
N ALA A 40 5.08 1.98 -4.79
CA ALA A 40 6.27 1.71 -3.99
C ALA A 40 6.16 0.40 -3.19
N LEU A 41 4.99 0.14 -2.58
CA LEU A 41 4.74 -1.11 -1.85
C LEU A 41 4.79 -2.31 -2.79
N THR A 42 4.16 -2.21 -3.96
CA THR A 42 4.11 -3.34 -4.91
C THR A 42 5.47 -3.61 -5.56
N SER A 43 6.33 -2.62 -5.73
CA SER A 43 7.72 -2.83 -6.19
C SER A 43 8.51 -3.75 -5.25
N ARG A 44 8.13 -3.86 -3.98
CA ARG A 44 8.72 -4.76 -2.97
C ARG A 44 8.11 -6.17 -2.99
N ALA A 45 7.32 -6.51 -4.00
CA ALA A 45 6.66 -7.81 -4.15
C ALA A 45 7.58 -9.02 -3.95
N ASN A 46 8.87 -8.92 -4.28
CA ASN A 46 9.82 -10.04 -4.12
C ASN A 46 10.30 -10.27 -2.67
N GLU A 47 10.07 -9.29 -1.79
CA GLU A 47 10.49 -9.34 -0.38
C GLU A 47 9.31 -9.67 0.57
N LEU A 48 8.08 -9.56 0.08
CA LEU A 48 6.87 -9.60 0.88
C LEU A 48 6.01 -10.82 0.52
N THR A 49 5.40 -11.39 1.56
CA THR A 49 4.48 -12.53 1.46
C THR A 49 3.27 -12.32 2.36
N ASN A 50 2.10 -12.76 1.93
CA ASN A 50 0.85 -12.69 2.68
C ASN A 50 0.53 -11.29 3.26
N VAL A 51 0.79 -10.22 2.52
CA VAL A 51 0.36 -8.87 2.92
C VAL A 51 -1.11 -8.70 2.53
N GLU A 52 -1.99 -8.50 3.50
CA GLU A 52 -3.42 -8.32 3.25
C GLU A 52 -3.72 -6.85 2.94
N MET A 53 -4.18 -6.58 1.73
CA MET A 53 -4.61 -5.26 1.28
C MET A 53 -6.10 -5.10 1.59
N ILE A 54 -6.42 -4.16 2.48
CA ILE A 54 -7.79 -3.87 2.92
C ILE A 54 -8.20 -2.51 2.35
N HIS A 55 -9.24 -2.50 1.51
CA HIS A 55 -9.81 -1.27 0.97
C HIS A 55 -11.22 -1.54 0.41
N LEU A 56 -11.98 -0.45 0.21
CA LEU A 56 -13.20 -0.48 -0.60
C LEU A 56 -12.82 -0.39 -2.09
N HIS A 57 -13.63 0.27 -2.91
CA HIS A 57 -13.20 0.63 -4.26
C HIS A 57 -11.97 1.55 -4.23
N THR A 58 -10.93 1.26 -5.03
CA THR A 58 -9.80 2.16 -5.29
C THR A 58 -9.86 2.61 -6.75
N GLU A 59 -9.66 3.91 -6.98
CA GLU A 59 -9.53 4.43 -8.35
C GLU A 59 -8.08 4.33 -8.83
N GLY A 60 -7.88 4.02 -10.11
CA GLY A 60 -6.57 3.87 -10.72
C GLY A 60 -6.04 2.42 -10.73
N LYS A 61 -4.73 2.27 -10.94
CA LYS A 61 -4.10 0.95 -11.06
C LYS A 61 -3.95 0.30 -9.68
N ALA A 62 -4.29 -0.98 -9.60
CA ALA A 62 -4.09 -1.82 -8.42
C ALA A 62 -3.01 -2.88 -8.72
N PRO A 63 -1.72 -2.51 -8.81
CA PRO A 63 -0.65 -3.41 -9.24
C PRO A 63 -0.47 -4.62 -8.30
N TYR A 64 -0.89 -4.52 -7.04
CA TYR A 64 -0.91 -5.65 -6.10
C TYR A 64 -1.94 -6.75 -6.46
N ALA A 65 -2.82 -6.50 -7.44
CA ALA A 65 -3.82 -7.44 -7.92
C ALA A 65 -3.52 -7.98 -9.33
N GLU A 66 -2.36 -7.64 -9.91
CA GLU A 66 -1.93 -8.14 -11.22
C GLU A 66 -1.44 -9.61 -11.12
N PRO A 67 -1.45 -10.36 -12.23
CA PRO A 67 -0.86 -11.70 -12.28
C PRO A 67 0.60 -11.71 -11.81
N GLY A 68 1.00 -12.71 -11.03
CA GLY A 68 2.33 -12.83 -10.43
C GLY A 68 2.47 -12.22 -9.03
N MET A 69 1.37 -11.68 -8.48
CA MET A 69 1.28 -11.18 -7.09
C MET A 69 0.67 -12.19 -6.11
N GLU A 70 0.32 -13.39 -6.59
CA GLU A 70 -0.26 -14.45 -5.77
C GLU A 70 0.68 -14.84 -4.62
N GLY A 71 0.11 -15.01 -3.42
CA GLY A 71 0.88 -15.30 -2.20
C GLY A 71 1.72 -14.13 -1.66
N LYS A 72 1.84 -13.03 -2.42
CA LYS A 72 2.53 -11.79 -2.00
C LYS A 72 1.54 -10.81 -1.39
N PHE A 73 0.50 -10.51 -2.14
CA PHE A 73 -0.60 -9.64 -1.70
C PHE A 73 -1.92 -10.40 -1.75
N LEU A 74 -2.68 -10.31 -0.66
CA LEU A 74 -4.00 -10.92 -0.53
C LEU A 74 -5.03 -9.79 -0.50
N ARG A 75 -6.05 -9.87 -1.35
CA ARG A 75 -7.07 -8.82 -1.41
C ARG A 75 -8.27 -9.20 -0.55
N ILE A 76 -8.61 -8.33 0.40
CA ILE A 76 -9.84 -8.46 1.18
C ILE A 76 -10.72 -7.26 0.90
N LEU A 77 -11.78 -7.50 0.14
CA LEU A 77 -12.89 -6.56 -0.05
C LEU A 77 -13.88 -6.79 1.09
N TYR A 78 -14.03 -5.80 1.98
CA TYR A 78 -15.20 -5.73 2.85
C TYR A 78 -16.23 -4.84 2.15
N LEU A 79 -17.45 -5.37 1.95
CA LEU A 79 -18.61 -4.64 1.47
C LEU A 79 -19.20 -3.77 2.58
#